data_AF-A0A0P1LGU0-F1
#
_entry.id   AF-A0A0P1LGU0-F1
#
_cell.length_a   1.000
_cell.length_b   1.000
_cell.length_c   1.000
_cell.angle_alpha   90.00
_cell.angle_beta   90.00
_cell.angle_gamma   90.00
#
_symmetry.space_group_name_H-M   'P 1'
#
loop_
_entity.id
_entity.type
_entity.pdbx_description
1 polymer ?
#
loop_
_entity_poly.entity_id
_entity_poly.type
_entity_poly.pdbx_seq_one_letter_code
_entity_poly.pdbx_strand_id
1 'polypeptide(L)'
;MQSKFTIFAVFFLVFFIIVITGDGCINIDNPVVQPVDYRSLAKFVNLKPDVTIKVNVDGSDKVSSIAFGDASNYLDLPAGSRVFVFTAGDTIKRSLESEKKYSVFYVGRGSDSVLFAAERNTFDEPYPSGKALVRFLNLSPNLGAAKVIVNFAGKDSTFSNVAFKGGTPYLTIASFPVKYTVISGTDTLVKAWDSGISGAGRYSVVVYGLKANLQKKLFKED
;
A
#
# COMPACT_ATOMS: atom_id res chain seq x y z
N MET A 1 -9.82 -79.96 -42.10
CA MET A 1 -9.33 -79.20 -40.92
C MET A 1 -9.21 -77.68 -41.14
N GLN A 2 -9.63 -77.10 -42.28
CA GLN A 2 -9.42 -75.65 -42.53
C GLN A 2 -10.59 -74.71 -42.19
N SER A 3 -11.82 -75.22 -41.99
CA SER A 3 -13.01 -74.36 -41.80
C SER A 3 -13.16 -73.79 -40.37
N LYS A 4 -12.68 -74.50 -39.33
CA LYS A 4 -12.82 -74.05 -37.93
C LYS A 4 -11.76 -73.02 -37.50
N PHE A 5 -10.60 -73.00 -38.17
CA PHE A 5 -9.51 -72.08 -37.85
C PHE A 5 -9.77 -70.66 -38.38
N THR A 6 -10.42 -70.55 -39.54
CA THR A 6 -10.78 -69.26 -40.17
C THR A 6 -11.86 -68.51 -39.39
N ILE A 7 -12.83 -69.20 -38.79
CA ILE A 7 -13.91 -68.57 -38.01
C ILE A 7 -13.38 -67.98 -36.69
N PHE A 8 -12.44 -68.67 -36.03
CA PHE A 8 -11.81 -68.16 -34.80
C PHE A 8 -10.89 -66.96 -35.08
N ALA A 9 -10.17 -66.98 -36.21
CA ALA A 9 -9.33 -65.86 -36.62
C ALA A 9 -10.13 -64.60 -36.97
N VAL A 10 -11.31 -64.76 -37.59
CA VAL A 10 -12.20 -63.63 -37.93
C VAL A 10 -12.84 -63.04 -36.67
N PHE A 11 -13.27 -63.86 -35.70
CA PHE A 11 -13.80 -63.35 -34.43
C PHE A 11 -12.74 -62.60 -33.61
N PHE A 12 -11.50 -63.09 -33.58
CA PHE A 12 -10.40 -62.41 -32.89
C PHE A 12 -10.05 -61.08 -33.57
N LEU A 13 -10.04 -61.03 -34.91
CA LEU A 13 -9.78 -59.81 -35.66
C LEU A 13 -10.88 -58.76 -35.46
N VAL A 14 -12.15 -59.16 -35.45
CA VAL A 14 -13.29 -58.24 -35.23
C VAL A 14 -13.31 -57.72 -33.78
N PHE A 15 -12.98 -58.57 -32.80
CA PHE A 15 -12.87 -58.14 -31.40
C PHE A 15 -11.68 -57.20 -31.18
N PHE A 16 -10.55 -57.43 -31.87
CA PHE A 16 -9.38 -56.55 -31.81
C PHE A 16 -9.66 -55.20 -32.48
N ILE A 17 -10.44 -55.15 -33.56
CA ILE A 17 -10.84 -53.90 -34.22
C ILE A 17 -11.79 -53.06 -33.35
N ILE A 18 -12.68 -53.69 -32.58
CA ILE A 18 -13.63 -52.99 -31.69
C ILE A 18 -12.92 -52.35 -30.47
N VAL A 19 -11.79 -52.89 -30.02
CA VAL A 19 -11.03 -52.33 -28.89
C VAL A 19 -10.19 -51.10 -29.30
N ILE A 20 -9.87 -50.94 -30.59
CA ILE A 20 -9.00 -49.85 -31.08
C ILE A 20 -9.80 -48.57 -31.40
N THR A 21 -11.12 -48.65 -31.57
CA THR A 21 -11.97 -47.47 -31.84
C THR A 21 -12.54 -46.81 -30.58
N GLY A 22 -12.06 -47.20 -29.40
CA GLY A 22 -12.30 -46.47 -28.17
C GLY A 22 -11.45 -45.20 -28.15
N ASP A 23 -11.86 -44.16 -28.88
CA ASP A 23 -11.36 -42.80 -28.75
C ASP A 23 -11.73 -42.26 -27.36
N GLY A 24 -10.99 -42.71 -26.36
CA GLY A 24 -10.89 -42.05 -25.07
C GLY A 24 -10.11 -40.76 -25.27
N CYS A 25 -10.75 -39.76 -25.88
CA CYS A 25 -10.29 -38.38 -25.78
C CYS A 25 -10.27 -38.05 -24.28
N ILE A 26 -9.08 -38.09 -23.66
CA ILE A 26 -8.92 -37.50 -22.34
C ILE A 26 -9.27 -36.02 -22.52
N ASN A 27 -10.36 -35.56 -21.92
CA ASN A 27 -10.60 -34.13 -21.78
C ASN A 27 -9.50 -33.64 -20.85
N ILE A 28 -8.39 -33.20 -21.43
CA ILE A 28 -7.46 -32.34 -20.72
C ILE A 28 -8.22 -31.02 -20.60
N ASP A 29 -8.92 -30.86 -19.48
CA ASP A 29 -9.26 -29.53 -18.99
C ASP A 29 -7.93 -28.81 -18.87
N ASN A 30 -7.56 -28.08 -19.91
CA ASN A 30 -6.49 -27.10 -19.85
C ASN A 30 -7.17 -25.91 -19.18
N PRO A 31 -7.04 -25.72 -17.85
CA PRO A 31 -7.61 -24.54 -17.24
C PRO A 31 -6.99 -23.37 -17.98
N VAL A 32 -7.83 -22.53 -18.59
CA VAL A 32 -7.38 -21.23 -19.06
C VAL A 32 -6.85 -20.54 -17.83
N VAL A 33 -5.53 -20.49 -17.68
CA VAL A 33 -4.87 -19.76 -16.59
C VAL A 33 -5.19 -18.30 -16.83
N GLN A 34 -6.25 -17.82 -16.19
CA GLN A 34 -6.60 -16.41 -16.19
C GLN A 34 -5.39 -15.67 -15.60
N PRO A 35 -4.85 -14.64 -16.27
CA PRO A 35 -3.81 -13.81 -15.68
C PRO A 35 -4.29 -13.32 -14.32
N VAL A 36 -3.52 -13.60 -13.27
CA VAL A 36 -3.84 -13.09 -11.94
C VAL A 36 -3.70 -11.57 -12.01
N ASP A 37 -4.83 -10.86 -11.88
CA ASP A 37 -4.83 -9.41 -11.76
C ASP A 37 -4.38 -9.05 -10.34
N TYR A 38 -3.07 -9.01 -10.14
CA TYR A 38 -2.46 -8.61 -8.89
C TYR A 38 -2.90 -7.19 -8.55
N ARG A 39 -3.52 -6.99 -7.39
CA ARG A 39 -4.11 -5.71 -6.95
C ARG A 39 -3.34 -5.11 -5.78
N SER A 40 -3.50 -3.82 -5.57
CA SER A 40 -2.96 -3.06 -4.44
C SER A 40 -3.95 -1.97 -4.04
N LEU A 41 -3.87 -1.50 -2.80
CA LEU A 41 -4.72 -0.42 -2.31
C LEU A 41 -3.89 0.85 -2.12
N ALA A 42 -4.36 1.97 -2.65
CA ALA A 42 -3.69 3.26 -2.48
C ALA A 42 -4.67 4.35 -2.05
N LYS A 43 -4.35 5.06 -0.97
CA LYS A 43 -5.01 6.30 -0.55
C LYS A 43 -4.12 7.48 -0.90
N PHE A 44 -4.66 8.48 -1.58
CA PHE A 44 -3.92 9.68 -1.95
C PHE A 44 -4.20 10.80 -0.97
N VAL A 45 -3.17 11.54 -0.57
CA VAL A 45 -3.25 12.64 0.39
C VAL A 45 -2.59 13.86 -0.21
N ASN A 46 -3.27 15.01 -0.18
CA ASN A 46 -2.71 16.26 -0.64
C ASN A 46 -2.14 17.07 0.52
N LEU A 47 -0.83 17.25 0.55
CA LEU A 47 -0.12 18.09 1.52
C LEU A 47 0.64 19.23 0.83
N LYS A 48 0.37 19.49 -0.46
CA LYS A 48 0.87 20.69 -1.14
C LYS A 48 -0.10 21.84 -0.81
N PRO A 49 0.39 22.94 -0.19
CA PRO A 49 -0.46 24.08 0.13
C PRO A 49 -0.98 24.76 -1.15
N ASP A 50 -2.09 25.47 -1.00
CA ASP A 50 -2.68 26.36 -2.02
C ASP A 50 -3.06 25.68 -3.35
N VAL A 51 -3.22 24.36 -3.34
CA VAL A 51 -3.69 23.59 -4.51
C VAL A 51 -4.69 22.53 -4.10
N THR A 52 -5.66 22.28 -4.98
CA THR A 52 -6.49 21.08 -4.99
C THR A 52 -5.98 20.18 -6.10
N ILE A 53 -5.67 18.92 -5.80
CA ILE A 53 -5.11 17.99 -6.78
C ILE A 53 -6.16 16.99 -7.28
N LYS A 54 -6.00 16.57 -8.54
CA LYS A 54 -6.61 15.33 -9.07
C LYS A 54 -5.50 14.31 -9.26
N VAL A 55 -5.87 13.04 -9.31
CA VAL A 55 -4.96 11.92 -9.50
C VAL A 55 -5.42 11.10 -10.69
N ASN A 56 -4.56 11.00 -11.70
CA ASN A 56 -4.71 10.13 -12.84
C ASN A 56 -3.71 8.98 -12.73
N VAL A 57 -4.15 7.76 -13.02
CA VAL A 57 -3.32 6.55 -13.00
C VAL A 57 -3.46 5.87 -14.36
N ASP A 58 -2.33 5.71 -15.06
CA ASP A 58 -2.24 5.10 -16.39
C ASP A 58 -3.19 5.74 -17.41
N GLY A 59 -3.35 7.06 -17.38
CA GLY A 59 -4.21 7.80 -18.31
C GLY A 59 -5.67 7.89 -17.88
N SER A 60 -6.09 7.22 -16.81
CA SER A 60 -7.46 7.26 -16.28
C SER A 60 -7.56 8.11 -15.00
N ASP A 61 -8.49 9.06 -14.97
CA ASP A 61 -8.77 9.85 -13.77
C ASP A 61 -9.37 8.96 -12.67
N LYS A 62 -8.66 8.85 -11.53
CA LYS A 62 -9.08 8.03 -10.39
C LYS A 62 -9.59 8.85 -9.21
N VAL A 63 -9.04 10.05 -9.00
CA VAL A 63 -9.52 10.98 -7.98
C VAL A 63 -9.73 12.35 -8.60
N SER A 64 -10.94 12.88 -8.50
CA SER A 64 -11.36 14.13 -9.16
C SER A 64 -11.02 15.40 -8.39
N SER A 65 -10.78 15.31 -7.08
CA SER A 65 -10.43 16.44 -6.22
C SER A 65 -9.96 15.97 -4.85
N ILE A 66 -8.83 16.49 -4.37
CA ILE A 66 -8.33 16.35 -3.00
C ILE A 66 -7.85 17.74 -2.54
N ALA A 67 -8.59 18.34 -1.60
CA ALA A 67 -8.21 19.62 -1.01
C ALA A 67 -6.96 19.48 -0.14
N PHE A 68 -6.31 20.60 0.17
CA PHE A 68 -5.13 20.62 1.03
C PHE A 68 -5.44 20.04 2.41
N GLY A 69 -4.58 19.11 2.85
CA GLY A 69 -4.72 18.35 4.08
C GLY A 69 -5.58 17.10 3.94
N ASP A 70 -6.43 16.99 2.91
CA ASP A 70 -7.40 15.90 2.80
C ASP A 70 -6.85 14.67 2.07
N ALA A 71 -7.63 13.59 2.15
CA ALA A 71 -7.31 12.30 1.58
C ALA A 71 -8.48 11.76 0.75
N SER A 72 -8.18 10.97 -0.27
CA SER A 72 -9.15 10.15 -0.97
C SER A 72 -9.58 8.95 -0.12
N ASN A 73 -10.56 8.19 -0.61
CA ASN A 73 -10.73 6.80 -0.19
C ASN A 73 -9.56 5.95 -0.69
N TYR A 74 -9.40 4.73 -0.15
CA TYR A 74 -8.51 3.74 -0.75
C TYR A 74 -9.06 3.32 -2.11
N LEU A 75 -8.21 3.39 -3.12
CA LEU A 75 -8.49 2.94 -4.47
C LEU A 75 -7.85 1.58 -4.68
N ASP A 76 -8.62 0.66 -5.26
CA ASP A 76 -8.10 -0.59 -5.77
C ASP A 76 -7.42 -0.34 -7.12
N LEU A 77 -6.10 -0.53 -7.17
CA LEU A 77 -5.26 -0.30 -8.34
C LEU A 77 -4.49 -1.57 -8.70
N PRO A 78 -4.35 -1.88 -9.99
CA PRO A 78 -3.53 -3.02 -10.38
C PRO A 78 -2.06 -2.80 -10.00
N ALA A 79 -1.41 -3.84 -9.52
CA ALA A 79 -0.02 -3.85 -9.09
C ALA A 79 0.95 -3.78 -10.28
N GLY A 80 2.25 -3.64 -10.02
CA GLY A 80 3.27 -3.44 -11.05
C GLY A 80 3.51 -1.97 -11.37
N SER A 81 4.23 -1.71 -12.47
CA SER A 81 4.63 -0.35 -12.87
C SER A 81 3.43 0.48 -13.31
N ARG A 82 3.21 1.61 -12.63
CA ARG A 82 2.12 2.57 -12.88
C ARG A 82 2.66 3.96 -13.11
N VAL A 83 1.94 4.74 -13.91
CA VAL A 83 2.18 6.17 -14.12
C VAL A 83 1.13 6.96 -13.35
N PHE A 84 1.56 7.74 -12.37
CA PHE A 84 0.73 8.65 -11.60
C PHE A 84 0.93 10.07 -12.10
N VAL A 85 -0.16 10.75 -12.45
CA VAL A 85 -0.13 12.17 -12.84
C VAL A 85 -0.98 12.95 -11.85
N PHE A 86 -0.38 13.97 -11.24
CA PHE A 86 -1.04 14.91 -10.35
C PHE A 86 -1.30 16.21 -11.09
N THR A 87 -2.48 16.81 -10.93
CA THR A 87 -2.87 18.02 -11.69
C THR A 87 -1.96 19.23 -11.47
N ALA A 88 -1.15 19.20 -10.40
CA ALA A 88 -0.11 20.17 -10.15
C ALA A 88 1.14 20.02 -11.05
N GLY A 89 1.10 19.15 -12.07
CA GLY A 89 2.11 18.99 -13.12
C GLY A 89 3.13 17.87 -12.89
N ASP A 90 3.11 17.24 -11.71
CA ASP A 90 4.05 16.17 -11.37
C ASP A 90 3.60 14.82 -11.96
N THR A 91 4.51 14.15 -12.67
CA THR A 91 4.31 12.80 -13.21
C THR A 91 5.35 11.86 -12.62
N ILE A 92 4.89 10.73 -12.06
CA ILE A 92 5.74 9.78 -11.36
C ILE A 92 5.47 8.37 -11.86
N LYS A 93 6.53 7.65 -12.24
CA LYS A 93 6.47 6.22 -12.48
C LYS A 93 6.82 5.48 -11.20
N ARG A 94 5.95 4.58 -10.73
CA ARG A 94 6.19 3.80 -9.53
C ARG A 94 5.58 2.40 -9.66
N SER A 95 6.31 1.40 -9.21
CA SER A 95 5.78 0.05 -9.07
C SER A 95 5.01 -0.08 -7.76
N LEU A 96 3.78 -0.58 -7.84
CA LEU A 96 3.01 -1.01 -6.67
C LEU A 96 3.25 -2.51 -6.46
N GLU A 97 3.58 -2.91 -5.24
CA GLU A 97 3.67 -4.32 -4.88
C GLU A 97 2.26 -4.92 -4.81
N SER A 98 2.14 -6.20 -5.18
CA SER A 98 0.86 -6.91 -5.04
C SER A 98 0.46 -7.01 -3.59
N GLU A 99 -0.85 -6.95 -3.36
CA GLU A 99 -1.50 -7.13 -2.06
C GLU A 99 -0.95 -6.15 -1.02
N LYS A 100 -0.47 -4.99 -1.43
CA LYS A 100 0.05 -3.96 -0.54
C LYS A 100 -0.90 -2.79 -0.43
N LYS A 101 -0.99 -2.23 0.78
CA LYS A 101 -1.73 -1.01 1.09
C LYS A 101 -0.76 0.16 1.25
N TYR A 102 -1.04 1.29 0.62
CA TYR A 102 -0.19 2.49 0.61
C TYR A 102 -0.98 3.75 0.98
N SER A 103 -0.33 4.64 1.72
CA SER A 103 -0.68 6.06 1.78
C SER A 103 0.30 6.84 0.91
N VAL A 104 -0.23 7.51 -0.12
CA VAL A 104 0.51 8.27 -1.13
C VAL A 104 0.37 9.75 -0.83
N PHE A 105 1.42 10.34 -0.25
CA PHE A 105 1.42 11.74 0.16
C PHE A 105 2.03 12.62 -0.92
N TYR A 106 1.25 13.53 -1.48
CA TYR A 106 1.69 14.54 -2.41
C TYR A 106 2.11 15.81 -1.66
N VAL A 107 3.40 16.16 -1.71
CA VAL A 107 4.02 17.31 -1.02
C VAL A 107 4.55 18.38 -1.98
N GLY A 108 4.58 18.10 -3.29
CA GLY A 108 4.66 19.15 -4.30
C GLY A 108 6.02 19.74 -4.64
N ARG A 109 7.11 18.97 -4.56
CA ARG A 109 8.51 19.40 -4.73
C ARG A 109 9.23 18.69 -5.90
N GLY A 110 8.85 18.99 -7.15
CA GLY A 110 9.55 18.48 -8.35
C GLY A 110 9.73 16.95 -8.36
N SER A 111 10.95 16.47 -8.59
CA SER A 111 11.27 15.02 -8.58
C SER A 111 11.03 14.33 -7.24
N ASP A 112 10.89 15.09 -6.14
CA ASP A 112 10.64 14.58 -4.79
C ASP A 112 9.22 14.85 -4.29
N SER A 113 8.29 15.16 -5.19
CA SER A 113 6.93 15.61 -4.89
C SER A 113 6.02 14.59 -4.20
N VAL A 114 6.36 13.30 -4.16
CA VAL A 114 5.50 12.26 -3.56
C VAL A 114 6.27 11.28 -2.68
N LEU A 115 5.64 10.86 -1.58
CA LEU A 115 6.01 9.69 -0.79
C LEU A 115 4.96 8.58 -0.94
N PHE A 116 5.38 7.40 -1.37
CA PHE A 116 4.58 6.17 -1.28
C PHE A 116 4.92 5.45 0.03
N ALA A 117 4.13 5.69 1.07
CA ALA A 117 4.33 5.06 2.38
C ALA A 117 3.57 3.73 2.44
N ALA A 118 4.30 2.60 2.37
CA ALA A 118 3.72 1.28 2.57
C ALA A 118 3.15 1.15 3.98
N GLU A 119 1.95 0.59 4.12
CA GLU A 119 1.26 0.41 5.40
C GLU A 119 1.41 -1.05 5.86
N ARG A 120 0.79 -1.98 5.15
CA ARG A 120 0.81 -3.44 5.37
C ARG A 120 0.48 -4.18 4.08
N ASN A 121 0.53 -5.50 4.11
CA ASN A 121 -0.18 -6.30 3.13
C ASN A 121 -1.68 -6.27 3.43
N THR A 122 -2.51 -6.44 2.41
CA THR A 122 -3.98 -6.42 2.50
C THR A 122 -4.52 -7.63 3.26
N PHE A 123 -3.81 -8.76 3.21
CA PHE A 123 -4.11 -9.99 3.94
C PHE A 123 -3.58 -10.03 5.38
N ASP A 124 -2.73 -9.08 5.79
CA ASP A 124 -2.27 -9.00 7.17
C ASP A 124 -3.40 -8.51 8.09
N GLU A 125 -3.39 -8.97 9.34
CA GLU A 125 -4.23 -8.39 10.39
C GLU A 125 -3.99 -6.86 10.48
N PRO A 126 -5.05 -6.01 10.46
CA PRO A 126 -4.87 -4.57 10.40
C PRO A 126 -4.06 -3.99 11.57
N TYR A 127 -4.38 -4.44 12.79
CA TYR A 127 -3.67 -4.08 14.02
C TYR A 127 -4.05 -5.07 15.14
N PRO A 128 -3.19 -5.29 16.15
CA PRO A 128 -3.51 -6.18 17.26
C PRO A 128 -4.73 -5.70 18.06
N SER A 129 -5.59 -6.63 18.48
CA SER A 129 -6.79 -6.32 19.26
C SER A 129 -6.48 -5.47 20.51
N GLY A 130 -7.28 -4.41 20.70
CA GLY A 130 -7.15 -3.47 21.81
C GLY A 130 -5.90 -2.57 21.77
N LYS A 131 -5.08 -2.63 20.71
CA LYS A 131 -3.84 -1.85 20.58
C LYS A 131 -3.85 -0.97 19.34
N ALA A 132 -3.04 0.07 19.35
CA ALA A 132 -2.76 0.90 18.20
C ALA A 132 -1.37 0.62 17.61
N LEU A 133 -1.25 0.67 16.28
CA LEU A 133 0.01 0.78 15.57
C LEU A 133 0.21 2.23 15.16
N VAL A 134 1.30 2.86 15.61
CA VAL A 134 1.54 4.28 15.34
C VAL A 134 2.91 4.51 14.72
N ARG A 135 3.00 5.34 13.69
CA ARG A 135 4.27 5.82 13.15
C ARG A 135 4.26 7.33 12.97
N PHE A 136 5.44 7.92 12.89
CA PHE A 136 5.64 9.31 12.51
C PHE A 136 6.22 9.40 11.09
N LEU A 137 5.76 10.37 10.30
CA LEU A 137 6.32 10.71 8.99
C LEU A 137 6.72 12.19 8.95
N ASN A 138 7.96 12.47 8.53
CA ASN A 138 8.44 13.83 8.31
C ASN A 138 8.26 14.23 6.84
N LEU A 139 7.21 15.01 6.56
CA LEU A 139 6.91 15.57 5.25
C LEU A 139 7.08 17.10 5.22
N SER A 140 7.85 17.66 6.15
CA SER A 140 8.23 19.07 6.12
C SER A 140 9.55 19.25 5.36
N PRO A 141 9.56 19.99 4.24
CA PRO A 141 10.70 20.03 3.33
C PRO A 141 11.92 20.79 3.87
N ASN A 142 11.76 21.62 4.89
CA ASN A 142 12.84 22.40 5.51
C ASN A 142 12.88 22.23 7.04
N LEU A 143 12.25 21.18 7.58
CA LEU A 143 12.40 20.85 8.98
C LEU A 143 13.84 20.41 9.29
N GLY A 144 14.54 19.82 8.32
CA GLY A 144 15.81 19.13 8.54
C GLY A 144 15.58 17.72 9.09
N ALA A 145 16.66 17.04 9.47
CA ALA A 145 16.56 15.73 10.08
C ALA A 145 16.16 15.87 11.55
N ALA A 146 14.96 15.41 11.87
CA ALA A 146 14.37 15.62 13.18
C ALA A 146 14.69 14.46 14.14
N LYS A 147 14.90 14.80 15.42
CA LYS A 147 14.73 13.87 16.53
C LYS A 147 13.25 13.87 16.93
N VAL A 148 12.67 12.69 17.02
CA VAL A 148 11.25 12.47 17.36
C VAL A 148 11.19 11.62 18.61
N ILE A 149 10.50 12.12 19.63
CA ILE A 149 10.23 11.37 20.86
C ILE A 149 8.73 11.07 20.88
N VAL A 150 8.38 9.80 21.04
CA VAL A 150 7.00 9.32 21.15
C VAL A 150 6.80 8.90 22.61
N ASN A 151 5.97 9.63 23.34
CA ASN A 151 5.68 9.38 24.75
C ASN A 151 4.30 8.72 24.90
N PHE A 152 4.23 7.63 25.66
CA PHE A 152 2.98 6.95 25.99
C PHE A 152 3.09 6.27 27.37
N ALA A 153 2.19 6.61 28.29
CA ALA A 153 2.06 6.02 29.64
C ALA A 153 3.40 5.69 30.36
N GLY A 154 4.32 6.67 30.43
CA GLY A 154 5.60 6.52 31.14
C GLY A 154 6.68 5.75 30.37
N LYS A 155 6.46 5.45 29.08
CA LYS A 155 7.47 4.93 28.16
C LYS A 155 7.73 5.92 27.04
N ASP A 156 9.00 6.00 26.67
CA ASP A 156 9.49 6.90 25.64
C ASP A 156 10.23 6.09 24.56
N SER A 157 9.84 6.29 23.31
CA SER A 157 10.61 5.84 22.15
C SER A 157 11.24 7.04 21.48
N THR A 158 12.55 7.04 21.34
CA THR A 158 13.30 8.14 20.69
C THR A 158 13.88 7.67 19.36
N PHE A 159 13.59 8.42 18.30
CA PHE A 159 14.14 8.23 16.97
C PHE A 159 14.94 9.45 16.58
N SER A 160 16.20 9.26 16.20
CA SER A 160 17.07 10.34 15.74
C SER A 160 17.12 10.35 14.22
N ASN A 161 17.41 11.53 13.65
CA ASN A 161 17.70 11.68 12.22
C ASN A 161 16.54 11.29 11.28
N VAL A 162 15.29 11.59 11.64
CA VAL A 162 14.12 11.41 10.77
C VAL A 162 14.10 12.53 9.72
N ALA A 163 14.76 12.27 8.59
CA ALA A 163 14.88 13.20 7.47
C ALA A 163 13.56 13.39 6.70
N PHE A 164 13.53 14.36 5.79
CA PHE A 164 12.39 14.59 4.91
C PHE A 164 12.05 13.32 4.10
N LYS A 165 10.74 13.00 4.01
CA LYS A 165 10.17 11.75 3.47
C LYS A 165 10.59 10.48 4.23
N GLY A 166 11.28 10.63 5.37
CA GLY A 166 11.56 9.58 6.32
C GLY A 166 10.43 9.38 7.33
N GLY A 167 10.49 8.26 8.02
CA GLY A 167 9.53 7.92 9.06
C GLY A 167 10.07 6.93 10.07
N THR A 168 9.35 6.75 11.16
CA THR A 168 9.65 5.73 12.17
C THR A 168 9.04 4.40 11.75
N PRO A 169 9.54 3.25 12.27
CA PRO A 169 8.74 2.04 12.28
C PRO A 169 7.42 2.25 13.04
N TYR A 170 6.45 1.36 12.82
CA TYR A 170 5.26 1.32 13.64
C TYR A 170 5.60 0.84 15.06
N LEU A 171 5.14 1.59 16.05
CA LEU A 171 5.14 1.20 17.45
C LEU A 171 3.79 0.61 17.82
N THR A 172 3.81 -0.50 18.55
CA THR A 172 2.61 -1.09 19.13
C THR A 172 2.32 -0.47 20.49
N ILE A 173 1.18 0.20 20.61
CA ILE A 173 0.78 0.99 21.76
C ILE A 173 -0.49 0.39 22.37
N ALA A 174 -0.46 0.13 23.67
CA ALA A 174 -1.62 -0.34 24.44
C ALA A 174 -2.14 0.71 25.44
N SER A 175 -1.52 1.89 25.48
CA SER A 175 -1.83 2.93 26.46
C SER A 175 -1.94 4.28 25.77
N PHE A 176 -2.99 5.02 26.12
CA PHE A 176 -3.36 6.29 25.50
C PHE A 176 -3.42 7.38 26.56
N PRO A 177 -3.21 8.66 26.20
CA PRO A 177 -2.93 9.16 24.85
C PRO A 177 -1.45 9.03 24.44
N VAL A 178 -1.16 9.25 23.16
CA VAL A 178 0.21 9.27 22.61
C VAL A 178 0.64 10.69 22.32
N LYS A 179 1.78 11.12 22.83
CA LYS A 179 2.35 12.45 22.57
C LYS A 179 3.60 12.35 21.70
N TYR A 180 3.80 13.36 20.86
CA TYR A 180 4.96 13.49 19.99
C TYR A 180 5.69 14.79 20.31
N THR A 181 7.01 14.69 20.43
CA THR A 181 7.92 15.82 20.58
C THR A 181 8.91 15.78 19.42
N VAL A 182 8.99 16.88 18.67
CA VAL A 182 9.86 17.00 17.49
C VAL A 182 10.89 18.09 17.74
N ILE A 183 12.15 17.72 17.56
CA ILE A 183 13.34 18.55 17.77
C ILE A 183 14.15 18.49 16.48
N SER A 184 14.73 19.59 16.02
CA SER A 184 15.54 19.59 14.79
C SER A 184 16.62 20.66 14.80
N GLY A 185 17.80 20.32 14.27
CA GLY A 185 18.96 21.21 14.24
C GLY A 185 19.48 21.56 15.64
N THR A 186 19.83 22.82 15.85
CA THR A 186 20.29 23.37 17.14
C THR A 186 19.15 23.74 18.09
N ASP A 187 17.90 23.60 17.67
CA ASP A 187 16.75 23.97 18.49
C ASP A 187 16.54 22.95 19.62
N THR A 188 16.12 23.42 20.80
CA THR A 188 15.76 22.55 21.93
C THR A 188 14.40 21.87 21.73
N LEU A 189 13.47 22.53 21.06
CA LEU A 189 12.13 22.01 20.74
C LEU A 189 11.55 22.76 19.54
N VAL A 190 11.14 22.02 18.49
CA VAL A 190 10.39 22.63 17.38
C VAL A 190 8.91 22.65 17.72
N LYS A 191 8.34 21.51 18.12
CA LYS A 191 6.91 21.41 18.46
C LYS A 191 6.63 20.14 19.28
N ALA A 192 5.69 20.21 20.22
CA ALA A 192 5.20 19.05 20.99
C ALA A 192 3.67 19.04 21.01
N TRP A 193 3.05 17.86 20.93
CA TRP A 193 1.60 17.74 20.88
C TRP A 193 1.05 16.36 21.24
N ASP A 194 -0.22 16.32 21.62
CA ASP A 194 -1.02 15.10 21.66
C ASP A 194 -1.39 14.64 20.24
N SER A 195 -1.26 13.36 19.91
CA SER A 195 -1.55 12.85 18.56
C SER A 195 -3.03 12.84 18.22
N GLY A 196 -3.93 12.87 19.20
CA GLY A 196 -5.37 12.63 19.03
C GLY A 196 -5.73 11.14 18.95
N ILE A 197 -4.76 10.23 19.16
CA ILE A 197 -5.00 8.79 19.18
C ILE A 197 -5.52 8.40 20.56
N SER A 198 -6.79 7.99 20.61
CA SER A 198 -7.51 7.63 21.83
C SER A 198 -7.95 6.17 21.88
N GLY A 199 -7.59 5.35 20.89
CA GLY A 199 -8.01 3.95 20.82
C GLY A 199 -7.23 3.11 19.81
N ALA A 200 -7.66 1.87 19.65
CA ALA A 200 -7.08 0.90 18.73
C ALA A 200 -7.24 1.31 17.26
N GLY A 201 -6.28 0.92 16.43
CA GLY A 201 -6.23 1.29 15.02
C GLY A 201 -4.80 1.37 14.50
N ARG A 202 -4.66 1.62 13.20
CA ARG A 202 -3.36 1.90 12.59
C ARG A 202 -3.30 3.36 12.16
N TYR A 203 -2.23 4.05 12.53
CA TYR A 203 -2.13 5.49 12.42
C TYR A 203 -0.77 5.98 11.92
N SER A 204 -0.81 6.98 11.06
CA SER A 204 0.33 7.83 10.71
C SER A 204 0.15 9.23 11.27
N VAL A 205 1.09 9.68 12.10
CA VAL A 205 1.22 11.08 12.50
C VAL A 205 2.17 11.75 11.53
N VAL A 206 1.63 12.65 10.72
CA VAL A 206 2.38 13.29 9.64
C VAL A 206 2.63 14.74 10.01
N VAL A 207 3.87 15.18 9.91
CA VAL A 207 4.21 16.62 9.93
C VAL A 207 4.51 17.12 8.53
N TYR A 208 4.03 18.31 8.20
CA TYR A 208 4.14 18.88 6.85
C TYR A 208 4.08 20.41 6.91
N GLY A 209 4.23 21.06 5.75
CA GLY A 209 4.41 22.51 5.68
C GLY A 209 5.83 22.94 6.05
N LEU A 210 6.10 24.25 6.02
CA LEU A 210 7.42 24.79 6.34
C LEU A 210 7.69 24.75 7.85
N LYS A 211 8.94 24.63 8.28
CA LYS A 211 9.36 24.62 9.70
C LYS A 211 8.75 25.76 10.52
N ALA A 212 8.69 26.98 9.96
CA ALA A 212 8.12 28.16 10.63
C ALA A 212 6.59 28.06 10.85
N ASN A 213 5.89 27.27 10.04
CA ASN A 213 4.46 27.00 10.16
C ASN A 213 4.21 25.48 10.10
N LEU A 214 4.91 24.74 10.96
CA LEU A 214 4.86 23.27 10.94
C LEU A 214 3.46 22.79 11.31
N GLN A 215 2.83 22.07 10.40
CA GLN A 215 1.52 21.48 10.59
C GLN A 215 1.63 20.00 10.95
N LYS A 216 0.61 19.48 11.61
CA LYS A 216 0.44 18.06 11.90
C LYS A 216 -0.92 17.58 11.40
N LYS A 217 -1.01 16.33 10.99
CA LYS A 217 -2.29 15.65 10.79
C LYS A 217 -2.15 14.17 11.16
N LEU A 218 -3.17 13.66 11.84
CA LEU A 218 -3.32 12.24 12.13
C LEU A 218 -4.09 11.61 10.97
N PHE A 219 -3.53 10.58 10.36
CA PHE A 219 -4.21 9.77 9.37
C PHE A 219 -4.48 8.39 9.96
N LYS A 220 -5.76 8.02 10.04
CA LYS A 220 -6.18 6.64 10.30
C LYS A 220 -6.07 5.83 9.01
N GLU A 221 -5.46 4.66 9.11
CA GLU A 221 -5.19 3.73 8.02
C GLU A 221 -6.13 2.52 8.09
N ASP A 222 -6.34 2.01 9.31
CA ASP A 222 -7.29 0.95 9.68
C ASP A 222 -7.93 1.28 11.04
#